data_AF-A0A4V2XMZ9-F1
#
_entry.id   AF-A0A4V2XMZ9-F1
#
_cell.length_a   1.000
_cell.length_b   1.000
_cell.length_c   1.000
_cell.angle_alpha   90.00
_cell.angle_beta   90.00
_cell.angle_gamma   90.00
#
_symmetry.space_group_name_H-M   'P 1'
#
loop_
_entity.id
_entity.type
_entity.pdbx_description
1 polymer ?
#
loop_
_entity_poly.entity_id
_entity_poly.type
_entity_poly.pdbx_seq_one_letter_code
_entity_poly.pdbx_strand_id
1 'polypeptide(L)'
;MMLEEVRAAELAAERRTDADLTALDAALAARDDAFAGPAIEAFIDADIALHAAVVAAAHNPVLAGDPAAAGDIINTELTQTLAALLQGR
;
A
#
# COMPACT_ATOMS: atom_id res chain seq x y z
N MET A 1 9.09 -0.44 -5.56
CA MET A 1 9.11 0.37 -4.34
C MET A 1 9.83 1.67 -4.63
N MET A 2 9.07 2.76 -4.68
CA MET A 2 9.59 4.10 -5.00
C MET A 2 10.18 4.76 -3.74
N LEU A 3 10.97 5.83 -3.91
CA LEU A 3 11.64 6.54 -2.80
C LEU A 3 10.69 7.03 -1.69
N GLU A 4 9.46 7.42 -2.04
CA GLU A 4 8.44 7.88 -1.08
C GLU A 4 7.89 6.74 -0.21
N GLU A 5 7.64 5.57 -0.78
CA GLU A 5 7.22 4.38 -0.02
C GLU A 5 8.33 3.87 0.90
N VAL A 6 9.59 3.93 0.44
CA VAL A 6 10.75 3.59 1.27
C VAL A 6 10.78 4.52 2.49
N ARG A 7 10.62 5.83 2.28
CA ARG A 7 10.64 6.81 3.36
C ARG A 7 9.44 6.66 4.31
N ALA A 8 8.27 6.34 3.78
CA ALA A 8 7.08 6.03 4.58
C ALA A 8 7.31 4.77 5.43
N ALA A 9 7.87 3.71 4.85
CA ALA A 9 8.18 2.47 5.57
C ALA A 9 9.25 2.68 6.66
N GLU A 10 10.30 3.47 6.39
CA GLU A 10 11.29 3.86 7.39
C GLU A 10 10.64 4.61 8.57
N LEU A 11 9.80 5.61 8.29
CA LEU A 11 9.10 6.36 9.32
C LEU A 11 8.10 5.51 10.09
N ALA A 12 7.36 4.63 9.40
CA ALA A 12 6.46 3.68 10.03
C ALA A 12 7.23 2.72 10.95
N ALA A 13 8.42 2.30 10.54
CA ALA A 13 9.27 1.46 11.37
C ALA A 13 9.71 2.16 12.67
N GLU A 14 9.82 3.48 12.67
CA GLU A 14 10.19 4.24 13.87
C GLU A 14 8.98 4.61 14.74
N ARG A 15 7.80 4.86 14.14
CA ARG A 15 6.68 5.56 14.79
C ARG A 15 5.44 4.71 15.04
N ARG A 16 5.36 3.53 14.46
CA ARG A 16 4.22 2.61 14.61
C ARG A 16 3.87 2.38 16.08
N THR A 17 2.58 2.32 16.33
CA THR A 17 1.95 1.86 17.57
C THR A 17 1.53 0.40 17.45
N ASP A 18 1.11 -0.22 18.56
CA ASP A 18 0.56 -1.58 18.55
C ASP A 18 -0.71 -1.69 17.67
N ALA A 19 -1.48 -0.61 17.57
CA ALA A 19 -2.65 -0.54 16.71
C ALA A 19 -2.24 -0.52 15.22
N ASP A 20 -1.18 0.21 14.87
CA ASP A 20 -0.65 0.23 13.50
C ASP A 20 -0.09 -1.13 13.11
N LEU A 21 0.61 -1.81 14.02
CA LEU A 21 1.10 -3.17 13.78
C LEU A 21 -0.05 -4.15 13.51
N THR A 22 -1.10 -4.08 14.32
CA THR A 22 -2.30 -4.91 14.11
C THR A 22 -2.94 -4.65 12.74
N ALA A 23 -3.00 -3.38 12.32
CA ALA A 23 -3.56 -3.00 11.02
C ALA A 23 -2.67 -3.44 9.85
N LEU A 24 -1.35 -3.30 9.98
CA LEU A 24 -0.37 -3.74 8.99
C LEU A 24 -0.39 -5.26 8.79
N ASP A 25 -0.44 -6.02 9.88
CA ASP A 25 -0.51 -7.49 9.83
C ASP A 25 -1.80 -7.95 9.14
N ALA A 26 -2.94 -7.31 9.46
CA ALA A 26 -4.21 -7.61 8.82
C ALA A 26 -4.21 -7.29 7.32
N ALA A 27 -3.64 -6.14 6.93
CA ALA A 27 -3.54 -5.74 5.53
C ALA A 27 -2.60 -6.67 4.74
N LEU A 28 -1.48 -7.09 5.34
CA LEU A 28 -0.54 -8.03 4.73
C LEU A 28 -1.20 -9.40 4.52
N ALA A 29 -1.89 -9.93 5.52
CA ALA A 29 -2.61 -11.19 5.41
C ALA A 29 -3.68 -11.15 4.30
N ALA A 30 -4.46 -10.07 4.23
CA ALA A 30 -5.49 -9.91 3.19
C ALA A 30 -4.89 -9.86 1.77
N ARG A 31 -3.73 -9.20 1.61
CA ARG A 31 -3.00 -9.17 0.34
C ARG A 31 -2.48 -10.54 -0.06
N ASP A 32 -1.90 -11.28 0.88
CA ASP A 32 -1.37 -12.63 0.62
C ASP A 32 -2.51 -13.60 0.24
N ASP A 33 -3.65 -13.52 0.92
CA ASP A 33 -4.85 -14.29 0.57
C ASP A 33 -5.37 -13.92 -0.84
N ALA A 34 -5.40 -12.64 -1.17
CA ALA A 34 -5.83 -12.16 -2.49
C ALA A 34 -4.87 -12.59 -3.61
N PHE A 35 -3.56 -12.61 -3.34
CA PHE A 35 -2.54 -13.08 -4.28
C PHE A 35 -2.68 -14.57 -4.61
N ALA A 36 -3.11 -15.38 -3.64
CA ALA A 36 -3.41 -16.80 -3.85
C ALA A 36 -4.72 -17.03 -4.64
N GLY A 37 -5.55 -16.00 -4.77
CA GLY A 37 -6.83 -16.04 -5.48
C GLY A 37 -6.71 -15.84 -7.00
N PRO A 38 -7.79 -16.09 -7.75
CA PRO A 38 -7.80 -15.97 -9.21
C PRO A 38 -8.06 -14.54 -9.72
N ALA A 39 -8.43 -13.59 -8.84
CA ALA A 39 -8.87 -12.25 -9.22
C ALA A 39 -7.77 -11.21 -8.99
N ILE A 40 -7.27 -10.62 -10.07
CA ILE A 40 -6.18 -9.63 -10.01
C ILE A 40 -6.63 -8.32 -9.38
N GLU A 41 -7.90 -7.95 -9.54
CA GLU A 41 -8.49 -6.75 -8.96
C GLU A 41 -8.51 -6.80 -7.43
N ALA A 42 -8.82 -7.98 -6.86
CA ALA A 42 -8.79 -8.17 -5.41
C ALA A 42 -7.37 -8.03 -4.83
N PHE A 43 -6.35 -8.48 -5.57
CA PHE A 43 -4.96 -8.31 -5.18
C PHE A 43 -4.54 -6.83 -5.25
N ILE A 44 -4.95 -6.11 -6.30
CA ILE A 44 -4.72 -4.67 -6.45
C ILE A 44 -5.32 -3.89 -5.27
N ASP A 45 -6.58 -4.15 -4.93
CA ASP A 45 -7.24 -3.46 -3.82
C ASP A 45 -6.55 -3.74 -2.48
N ALA A 46 -6.15 -5.00 -2.23
CA ALA A 46 -5.45 -5.39 -1.01
C ALA A 46 -4.02 -4.82 -0.93
N ASP A 47 -3.31 -4.72 -2.05
CA ASP A 47 -1.99 -4.10 -2.13
C ASP A 47 -2.05 -2.59 -1.86
N ILE A 48 -3.05 -1.88 -2.41
CA ILE A 48 -3.31 -0.47 -2.11
C ILE A 48 -3.60 -0.29 -0.61
N ALA A 49 -4.43 -1.16 -0.02
CA ALA A 49 -4.76 -1.10 1.40
C ALA A 49 -3.53 -1.29 2.30
N LEU A 50 -2.61 -2.19 1.94
CA LEU A 50 -1.35 -2.37 2.65
C LEU A 50 -0.47 -1.12 2.58
N HIS A 51 -0.29 -0.52 1.41
CA HIS A 51 0.52 0.71 1.27
C HIS A 51 -0.11 1.88 2.04
N ALA A 52 -1.44 2.01 2.03
CA ALA A 52 -2.14 3.02 2.83
C ALA A 52 -1.90 2.83 4.34
N ALA A 53 -1.91 1.59 4.83
CA ALA A 53 -1.59 1.29 6.23
C ALA A 53 -0.14 1.67 6.60
N VAL A 54 0.83 1.44 5.70
CA VAL A 54 2.23 1.87 5.90
C VAL A 54 2.33 3.40 5.99
N VAL A 55 1.66 4.13 5.10
CA VAL A 55 1.63 5.61 5.13
C VAL A 55 0.97 6.14 6.41
N ALA A 56 -0.12 5.52 6.85
CA ALA A 56 -0.77 5.88 8.11
C ALA A 56 0.16 5.66 9.31
N ALA A 57 0.83 4.50 9.38
CA ALA A 57 1.77 4.15 10.44
C ALA A 57 3.02 5.05 10.48
N ALA A 58 3.34 5.73 9.37
CA ALA A 58 4.41 6.72 9.33
C ALA A 58 4.11 7.99 10.15
N HIS A 59 2.84 8.20 10.54
CA HIS A 59 2.37 9.34 11.35
C HIS A 59 2.98 10.67 10.91
N ASN A 60 3.11 10.87 9.60
CA ASN A 60 3.72 12.06 9.03
C ASN A 60 2.62 12.94 8.41
N PRO A 61 2.31 14.11 8.99
CA PRO A 61 1.21 14.96 8.51
C PRO A 61 1.40 15.49 7.08
N VAL A 62 2.62 15.46 6.53
CA VAL A 62 2.89 15.78 5.11
C VAL A 62 2.51 14.61 4.20
N LEU A 63 2.71 13.36 4.66
CA LEU A 63 2.30 12.14 3.94
C LEU A 63 0.83 11.76 4.21
N ALA A 64 0.26 12.24 5.31
CA ALA A 64 -1.15 12.08 5.68
C ALA A 64 -2.07 13.13 5.02
N GLY A 65 -1.54 13.91 4.06
CA GLY A 65 -2.35 14.77 3.21
C GLY A 65 -3.32 13.91 2.39
N ASP A 66 -4.61 14.05 2.70
CA ASP A 66 -5.77 13.36 2.10
C ASP A 66 -5.59 11.86 1.81
N PRO A 67 -6.12 10.96 2.66
CA PRO A 67 -6.13 9.52 2.42
C PRO A 67 -6.71 9.11 1.05
N ALA A 68 -7.63 9.90 0.49
CA ALA A 68 -8.16 9.67 -0.85
C ALA A 68 -7.13 10.00 -1.95
N ALA A 69 -6.35 11.08 -1.79
CA ALA A 69 -5.31 11.47 -2.74
C ALA A 69 -4.09 10.54 -2.70
N ALA A 70 -3.71 10.03 -1.52
CA ALA A 70 -2.69 8.99 -1.41
C ALA A 70 -3.16 7.68 -2.07
N GLY A 71 -4.44 7.33 -1.88
CA GLY A 71 -5.09 6.24 -2.59
C GLY A 71 -5.04 6.43 -4.12
N ASP A 72 -5.34 7.64 -4.61
CA ASP A 72 -5.35 7.95 -6.05
C ASP A 72 -3.96 7.89 -6.69
N ILE A 73 -2.90 8.33 -5.99
CA ILE A 73 -1.52 8.22 -6.47
C ILE A 73 -1.10 6.75 -6.56
N ILE A 74 -1.33 5.97 -5.51
CA ILE A 74 -0.98 4.54 -5.47
C ILE A 74 -1.81 3.77 -6.50
N ASN A 75 -3.10 4.07 -6.65
CA ASN A 75 -3.98 3.40 -7.60
C ASN A 75 -3.60 3.72 -9.07
N THR A 76 -3.19 4.96 -9.34
CA THR A 76 -2.66 5.35 -10.65
C THR A 76 -1.36 4.59 -10.98
N GLU A 77 -0.45 4.49 -10.03
CA GLU A 77 0.86 3.82 -10.21
C GLU A 77 0.73 2.29 -10.33
N LEU A 78 -0.15 1.68 -9.54
CA LEU A 78 -0.39 0.23 -9.63
C LEU A 78 -1.07 -0.12 -10.96
N THR A 79 -2.02 0.70 -11.41
CA THR A 79 -2.67 0.56 -12.73
C THR A 79 -1.64 0.66 -13.87
N GLN A 80 -0.71 1.62 -13.80
CA GLN A 80 0.34 1.79 -14.82
C GLN A 80 1.35 0.63 -14.81
N THR A 81 1.75 0.17 -13.63
CA THR A 81 2.66 -0.97 -13.48
C THR A 81 2.04 -2.26 -14.01
N LEU A 82 0.75 -2.50 -13.72
CA LEU A 82 0.02 -3.66 -14.24
C LEU A 82 -0.19 -3.58 -15.76
N ALA A 83 -0.49 -2.39 -16.30
CA ALA A 83 -0.60 -2.16 -17.73
C ALA A 83 0.72 -2.42 -18.47
N ALA A 84 1.85 -2.01 -17.89
CA ALA A 84 3.18 -2.27 -18.45
C ALA A 84 3.52 -3.78 -18.46
N LEU A 85 3.13 -4.52 -17.42
CA LEU A 85 3.31 -5.98 -17.35
C LEU A 85 2.41 -6.75 -18.33
N LEU A 86 1.22 -6.25 -18.63
CA LEU A 86 0.29 -6.84 -19.59
C LEU A 86 0.62 -6.51 -21.06
N GLN A 87 1.25 -5.36 -21.34
CA GLN A 87 1.70 -4.96 -22.68
C GLN A 87 3.02 -5.61 -23.13
N GLY A 88 3.77 -6.21 -22.20
CA GLY A 88 5.05 -6.88 -22.48
C GLY A 88 4.95 -8.34 -22.96
N ARG A 89 3.79 -8.77 -23.46
CA ARG A 89 3.57 -10.13 -24.01
C ARG A 89 3.33 -10.12 -25.51
#